data_AF-D0L067-F1
#
_entry.id   AF-D0L067-F1
#
_cell.length_a   1.000
_cell.length_b   1.000
_cell.length_c   1.000
_cell.angle_alpha   90.00
_cell.angle_beta   90.00
_cell.angle_gamma   90.00
#
_symmetry.space_group_name_H-M   'P 1'
#
loop_
_entity.id
_entity.type
_entity.pdbx_description
1 polymer ?
#
loop_
_entity_poly.entity_id
_entity_poly.type
_entity_poly.pdbx_seq_one_letter_code
_entity_poly.pdbx_strand_id
1 'polypeptide(L)' 'MTQNDLDGGLVIKDANGNVLHDGDTVTVIKDLKVKGSSLVVKVGTKVKNIRLVEGDHGIDCKIDGIGAMGLKSEFVKKS' A
#
# COMPACT_ATOMS: atom_id res chain seq x y z
N MET A 1 -15.48 17.13 -27.11
CA MET A 1 -14.61 16.19 -26.39
C MET A 1 -13.96 16.96 -25.26
N THR A 2 -14.64 17.07 -24.12
CA THR A 2 -14.07 17.65 -22.90
C THR A 2 -13.80 16.50 -21.97
N GLN A 3 -12.52 16.19 -21.81
CA GLN A 3 -12.01 15.20 -20.88
C GLN A 3 -12.35 15.72 -19.49
N ASN A 4 -13.27 15.01 -18.84
CA ASN A 4 -13.77 15.34 -17.52
C ASN A 4 -12.85 14.63 -16.53
N ASP A 5 -11.66 15.19 -16.30
CA ASP A 5 -10.67 14.77 -15.30
C ASP A 5 -11.19 15.13 -13.89
N LEU A 6 -12.34 14.56 -13.53
CA LEU A 6 -12.87 14.53 -12.17
C LEU A 6 -12.32 13.29 -11.46
N ASP A 7 -11.08 13.38 -11.03
CA ASP A 7 -10.65 12.67 -9.83
C ASP A 7 -9.40 13.38 -9.31
N GLY A 8 -9.57 14.32 -8.39
CA GLY A 8 -8.50 14.76 -7.50
C GLY A 8 -8.10 13.67 -6.52
N GLY A 9 -8.13 12.40 -6.94
CA GLY A 9 -7.80 11.24 -6.14
C GLY A 9 -6.30 11.01 -6.18
N LEU A 10 -5.74 10.75 -5.01
CA LEU A 10 -4.35 10.34 -4.85
C LEU A 10 -3.97 9.23 -5.82
N VAL A 11 -3.17 9.59 -6.81
CA VAL A 11 -2.51 8.62 -7.68
C VAL A 11 -1.29 8.06 -6.96
N ILE A 12 -1.51 7.11 -6.06
CA ILE A 12 -0.42 6.34 -5.43
C ILE A 12 0.03 5.27 -6.42
N LYS A 13 1.34 5.25 -6.71
CA LYS A 13 1.96 4.26 -7.57
C LYS A 13 2.86 3.34 -6.79
N ASP A 14 2.75 2.03 -7.03
CA ASP A 14 3.64 1.02 -6.45
C ASP A 14 5.10 1.17 -6.96
N ALA A 15 6.02 0.36 -6.44
CA ALA A 15 7.42 0.28 -6.87
C ALA A 15 7.62 0.07 -8.39
N ASN A 16 6.67 -0.56 -9.09
CA ASN A 16 6.69 -0.77 -10.54
C ASN A 16 5.96 0.33 -11.34
N GLY A 17 5.42 1.34 -10.67
CA GLY A 17 4.69 2.43 -11.31
C GLY A 17 3.20 2.15 -11.58
N ASN A 18 2.63 1.06 -11.05
CA ASN A 18 1.20 0.79 -11.22
C ASN A 18 0.37 1.65 -10.28
N VAL A 19 -0.68 2.27 -10.81
CA VAL A 19 -1.65 3.01 -10.01
C VAL A 19 -2.43 2.03 -9.14
N LEU A 20 -2.36 2.28 -7.83
CA LEU A 20 -3.13 1.56 -6.82
C LEU A 20 -4.48 2.25 -6.63
N HIS A 21 -5.43 1.49 -6.10
CA HIS A 21 -6.76 1.99 -5.74
C HIS A 21 -7.13 1.57 -4.33
N ASP A 22 -8.12 2.22 -3.75
CA ASP A 22 -8.67 1.81 -2.46
C ASP A 22 -9.31 0.42 -2.58
N GLY A 23 -9.06 -0.45 -1.60
CA GLY A 23 -9.51 -1.84 -1.60
C GLY A 23 -8.64 -2.81 -2.41
N ASP A 24 -7.59 -2.33 -3.09
CA ASP A 24 -6.74 -3.17 -3.96
C ASP A 24 -5.87 -4.15 -3.15
N THR A 25 -5.13 -5.02 -3.85
CA THR A 25 -4.26 -6.01 -3.22
C THR A 25 -2.82 -5.79 -3.65
N VAL A 26 -1.95 -5.63 -2.65
CA VAL A 26 -0.52 -5.43 -2.86
C VAL A 26 0.28 -6.56 -2.24
N THR A 27 1.47 -6.78 -2.77
CA THR A 27 2.45 -7.74 -2.27
C THR A 27 3.70 -7.00 -1.86
N VAL A 28 4.19 -7.29 -0.67
CA VAL A 28 5.42 -6.70 -0.17
C VAL A 28 6.61 -7.29 -0.93
N ILE A 29 7.50 -6.43 -1.44
CA ILE A 29 8.67 -6.84 -2.25
C ILE A 29 9.99 -6.91 -1.46
N LYS A 30 9.99 -6.50 -0.18
CA LYS A 30 11.15 -6.54 0.72
C LYS A 30 10.75 -7.02 2.11
N ASP A 31 11.70 -7.53 2.90
CA ASP A 31 11.45 -7.76 4.32
C ASP A 31 11.35 -6.43 5.08
N LEU A 32 10.28 -6.27 5.85
CA LEU A 32 10.05 -5.09 6.67
C LEU A 32 9.87 -5.53 8.12
N LYS A 33 10.73 -5.04 9.00
CA LYS A 33 10.59 -5.25 10.44
C LYS A 33 9.60 -4.23 11.00
N VAL A 34 8.55 -4.71 11.66
CA VAL A 34 7.57 -3.84 12.30
C VAL A 34 8.20 -3.27 13.58
N LYS A 35 8.32 -1.95 13.67
CA LYS A 35 8.80 -1.30 14.91
C LYS A 35 7.76 -1.51 16.01
N GLY A 36 8.20 -1.96 17.19
CA GLY A 36 7.31 -2.25 18.33
C GLY A 36 6.71 -3.65 18.32
N SER A 37 7.09 -4.53 17.39
CA SER A 37 6.69 -5.93 17.38
C SER A 37 7.88 -6.82 17.00
N SER A 38 7.85 -8.08 17.47
CA SER A 38 8.82 -9.11 17.05
C SER A 38 8.49 -9.70 15.67
N LEU A 39 7.41 -9.23 15.05
CA LEU A 39 6.92 -9.70 13.75
C LEU A 39 7.68 -9.02 12.61
N VAL A 40 8.02 -9.82 11.61
CA VAL A 40 8.68 -9.37 10.38
C VAL A 40 7.76 -9.68 9.23
N VAL A 41 7.39 -8.66 8.47
CA VAL A 41 6.65 -8.81 7.22
C VAL A 41 7.65 -9.27 6.17
N LYS A 42 7.56 -10.54 5.76
CA LYS A 42 8.48 -11.07 4.76
C LYS A 42 8.07 -10.63 3.36
N VAL A 43 9.05 -10.55 2.47
CA VAL A 43 8.80 -10.47 1.02
C VAL A 43 7.82 -11.56 0.59
N GLY A 44 6.87 -11.21 -0.28
CA GLY A 44 5.79 -12.09 -0.71
C GLY A 44 4.53 -12.03 0.17
N THR A 45 4.55 -11.29 1.28
CA THR A 45 3.33 -11.08 2.09
C THR A 45 2.30 -10.32 1.27
N LYS A 46 1.12 -10.92 1.08
CA LYS A 46 -0.02 -10.28 0.42
C LYS A 46 -0.85 -9.51 1.43
N VAL A 47 -1.08 -8.25 1.11
CA VAL A 47 -1.92 -7.33 1.88
C VAL A 47 -3.08 -6.95 0.98
N LYS A 48 -4.27 -7.38 1.40
CA LYS A 48 -5.54 -7.11 0.71
C LYS A 48 -6.27 -5.98 1.43
N ASN A 49 -7.17 -5.30 0.71
CA ASN A 49 -7.99 -4.23 1.28
C ASN A 49 -7.12 -3.06 1.76
N ILE A 50 -6.16 -2.65 0.93
CA ILE A 50 -5.36 -1.45 1.22
C ILE A 50 -6.21 -0.20 1.12
N ARG A 51 -5.86 0.82 1.89
CA ARG A 51 -6.49 2.12 1.85
C ARG A 51 -5.48 3.15 1.36
N LEU A 52 -5.85 3.94 0.37
CA LEU A 52 -4.99 5.02 -0.10
C LEU A 52 -5.19 6.24 0.78
N VAL A 53 -4.08 6.81 1.27
CA VAL A 53 -4.12 7.95 2.19
C VAL A 53 -3.20 9.06 1.71
N GLU A 54 -3.72 10.29 1.78
CA GLU A 54 -2.95 11.52 1.58
C GLU A 54 -2.04 11.71 2.81
N GLY A 55 -0.75 11.38 2.73
CA GLY A 55 0.16 11.54 3.87
C GLY A 55 1.57 10.97 3.69
N ASP A 56 2.30 10.82 4.80
CA ASP A 56 3.73 10.42 4.83
C ASP A 56 3.97 8.98 4.31
N HIS A 57 2.99 8.10 4.49
CA HIS A 57 3.10 6.69 4.10
C HIS A 57 2.48 6.39 2.72
N GLY A 58 1.44 7.12 2.30
CA GLY A 58 0.72 6.91 1.04
C GLY A 58 -0.25 5.72 1.02
N ILE A 59 0.06 4.62 1.71
CA ILE A 59 -0.80 3.42 1.79
C ILE A 59 -0.97 3.02 3.25
N ASP A 60 -2.22 2.93 3.70
CA ASP A 60 -2.58 2.36 5.01
C ASP A 60 -3.21 0.99 4.81
N CYS A 61 -2.84 0.02 5.64
CA CYS A 61 -3.43 -1.31 5.55
C CYS A 61 -3.59 -1.92 6.92
N LYS A 62 -4.49 -2.89 7.04
CA LYS A 62 -4.70 -3.62 8.29
C LYS A 62 -4.33 -5.08 8.09
N ILE A 63 -3.37 -5.56 8.87
CA ILE A 63 -2.93 -6.95 8.88
C ILE A 63 -3.45 -7.59 10.17
N ASP A 64 -4.15 -8.72 10.04
CA ASP A 64 -4.64 -9.47 11.20
C ASP A 64 -3.47 -9.96 12.06
N GLY A 65 -3.53 -9.71 13.37
CA GLY A 65 -2.46 -10.00 14.33
C GLY A 65 -1.34 -8.95 14.45
N ILE A 66 -1.21 -8.01 13.50
CA ILE A 66 -0.27 -6.87 13.60
C ILE A 66 -1.01 -5.56 13.90
N GLY A 67 -2.18 -5.36 13.28
CA GLY A 67 -2.96 -4.13 13.37
C GLY A 67 -2.84 -3.26 12.11
N ALA A 68 -3.11 -1.97 12.26
CA ALA A 68 -2.95 -0.99 11.18
C ALA A 68 -1.45 -0.70 10.96
N MET A 69 -1.03 -0.72 9.70
CA MET A 69 0.34 -0.49 9.29
C MET A 69 0.39 0.36 8.03
N GLY A 70 1.17 1.44 8.10
CA GLY A 70 1.51 2.25 6.94
C GLY A 70 2.60 1.59 6.11
N LEU A 71 2.37 1.43 4.81
CA LEU A 71 3.34 0.93 3.86
C LEU A 71 3.68 2.04 2.86
N LYS A 72 4.97 2.25 2.61
CA LYS A 72 5.37 3.11 1.48
C LYS A 72 5.20 2.36 0.18
N SER A 73 4.74 3.09 -0.84
CA SER A 73 4.47 2.52 -2.15
C SER A 73 5.72 1.93 -2.82
N GLU A 74 6.91 2.41 -2.46
CA GLU A 74 8.22 1.89 -2.91
C GLU A 74 8.55 0.46 -2.42
N PHE A 75 7.86 -0.06 -1.39
CA PHE A 75 8.11 -1.39 -0.83
C PHE A 75 7.01 -2.41 -1.13
N VAL A 76 6.01 -2.01 -1.90
CA VAL A 76 4.89 -2.85 -2.29
C VAL A 76 4.75 -2.89 -3.79
N LYS A 77 4.17 -3.98 -4.29
CA LYS A 77 3.74 -4.11 -5.67
C LYS A 77 2.29 -4.49 -5.80
N LYS A 78 1.61 -3.99 -6.83
CA LYS A 78 0.28 -4.49 -7.18
C LYS A 78 0.36 -5.99 -7.51
N SER A 79 -0.59 -6.79 -7.04
CA SER A 79 -0.67 -8.24 -7.29
C SER A 79 -2.02 -8.68 -7.79
#